data_AF-A0A4R5BUU6-F1
#
_entry.id   AF-A0A4R5BUU6-F1
#
_cell.length_a   1.000
_cell.length_b   1.000
_cell.length_c   1.000
_cell.angle_alpha   90.00
_cell.angle_beta   90.00
_cell.angle_gamma   90.00
#
_symmetry.space_group_name_H-M   'P 1'
#
loop_
_entity.id
_entity.type
_entity.pdbx_description
1 polymer ?
#
loop_
_entity_poly.entity_id
_entity_poly.type
_entity_poly.pdbx_seq_one_letter_code
_entity_poly.pdbx_strand_id
1 'polypeptide(L)'
;MTEPMYTRAQRKIFVWDVRGRDAGWAGVTDDRDAAMRHVHQVLRDGGPDGWGTVRRVALDPLGRVRYVPIRTVAEAWRDEGTGAVVWREA
;
A
#
# COMPACT_ATOMS: atom_id res chain seq x y z
N MET A 1 0.13 -39.68 13.66
CA MET A 1 1.11 -38.58 13.65
C MET A 1 0.46 -37.46 12.88
N THR A 2 -0.16 -36.52 13.58
CA THR A 2 -1.03 -35.51 12.97
C THR A 2 -0.22 -34.25 12.82
N GLU A 3 0.29 -33.98 11.61
CA GLU A 3 0.88 -32.68 11.30
C GLU A 3 -0.20 -31.62 11.53
N PRO A 4 0.03 -30.61 12.38
CA PRO A 4 -0.88 -29.47 12.38
C PRO A 4 -0.75 -28.85 11.00
N MET A 5 -1.84 -28.87 10.25
CA MET A 5 -2.04 -27.99 9.10
C MET A 5 -1.75 -26.58 9.61
N TYR A 6 -0.52 -26.09 9.40
CA TYR A 6 -0.32 -24.67 9.27
C TYR A 6 -1.18 -24.30 8.07
N THR A 7 -2.43 -23.91 8.33
CA THR A 7 -3.10 -22.95 7.48
C THR A 7 -2.08 -21.83 7.40
N ARG A 8 -1.30 -21.78 6.32
CA ARG A 8 -0.37 -20.69 6.06
C ARG A 8 -1.29 -19.50 6.02
N ALA A 9 -1.44 -18.80 7.15
CA ALA A 9 -2.35 -17.68 7.30
C ALA A 9 -2.10 -16.85 6.07
N GLN A 10 -3.10 -16.77 5.20
CA GLN A 10 -2.90 -16.36 3.82
C GLN A 10 -2.28 -14.97 3.86
N ARG A 11 -0.96 -14.88 3.72
CA ARG A 11 -0.23 -13.65 4.00
C ARG A 11 -0.74 -12.64 3.00
N LYS A 12 -1.45 -11.63 3.52
CA LYS A 12 -2.02 -10.58 2.68
C LYS A 12 -0.84 -9.77 2.20
N ILE A 13 -0.77 -9.53 0.89
CA ILE A 13 0.27 -8.69 0.32
C ILE A 13 -0.34 -7.32 0.09
N PHE A 14 0.35 -6.29 0.55
CA PHE A 14 -0.01 -4.90 0.33
C PHE A 14 1.06 -4.24 -0.53
N VAL A 15 0.63 -3.61 -1.60
CA VAL A 15 1.45 -2.73 -2.43
C VAL A 15 1.05 -1.32 -2.07
N TRP A 16 2.03 -0.44 -1.92
CA TRP A 16 1.80 0.97 -1.76
C TRP A 16 2.57 1.77 -2.81
N ASP A 17 1.99 2.88 -3.22
CA ASP A 17 2.58 3.81 -4.16
C ASP A 17 2.25 5.25 -3.74
N VAL A 18 3.20 6.16 -3.97
CA VAL A 18 3.05 7.59 -3.82
C VAL A 18 3.57 8.26 -5.07
N ARG A 19 2.75 9.13 -5.66
CA ARG A 19 3.08 9.94 -6.82
C ARG A 19 3.16 11.39 -6.38
N GLY A 20 4.31 12.02 -6.61
CA GLY A 20 4.45 13.48 -6.60
C GLY A 20 4.68 14.00 -8.02
N ARG A 21 4.84 15.32 -8.14
CA ARG A 21 5.08 15.99 -9.43
C ARG A 21 6.35 15.50 -10.13
N ASP A 22 7.44 15.32 -9.37
CA ASP A 22 8.78 15.07 -9.92
C ASP A 22 9.35 13.68 -9.60
N ALA A 23 8.71 12.92 -8.71
CA ALA A 23 9.17 11.60 -8.28
C ALA A 23 8.03 10.73 -7.75
N GLY A 24 8.23 9.42 -7.81
CA GLY A 24 7.32 8.43 -7.24
C GLY A 24 8.06 7.42 -6.37
N TRP A 25 7.41 6.98 -5.31
CA TRP A 25 7.91 5.97 -4.38
C TRP A 25 6.91 4.82 -4.31
N ALA A 26 7.40 3.61 -4.16
CA ALA A 26 6.55 2.44 -4.04
C ALA A 26 7.22 1.35 -3.21
N GLY A 27 6.43 0.42 -2.71
CA GLY A 27 6.93 -0.73 -1.98
C GLY A 27 5.88 -1.81 -1.80
N VAL A 28 6.33 -2.92 -1.20
CA VAL A 28 5.49 -4.09 -0.90
C VAL A 28 5.77 -4.55 0.53
N THR A 29 4.72 -4.92 1.25
CA THR A 29 4.81 -5.46 2.62
C THR A 29 3.64 -6.41 2.89
N ASP A 30 3.76 -7.29 3.88
CA ASP A 30 2.67 -8.12 4.37
C ASP A 30 1.86 -7.46 5.52
N ASP A 31 2.23 -6.24 5.90
CA ASP A 31 1.58 -5.44 6.94
C ASP A 31 0.88 -4.20 6.35
N ARG A 32 -0.45 -4.12 6.52
CA ARG A 32 -1.28 -2.98 6.10
C ARG A 32 -0.82 -1.67 6.73
N ASP A 33 -0.54 -1.70 8.03
CA ASP A 33 -0.26 -0.48 8.79
C ASP A 33 1.16 0.02 8.49
N ALA A 34 2.10 -0.88 8.18
CA ALA A 34 3.39 -0.51 7.62
C ALA A 34 3.23 0.18 6.25
N ALA A 35 2.41 -0.37 5.35
CA ALA A 35 2.14 0.24 4.04
C ALA A 35 1.55 1.65 4.18
N MET A 36 0.56 1.82 5.06
CA MET A 36 -0.05 3.12 5.33
C MET A 36 0.95 4.11 5.95
N ARG A 37 1.81 3.67 6.89
CA ARG A 37 2.87 4.52 7.48
C ARG A 37 3.86 5.01 6.44
N HIS A 38 4.29 4.17 5.51
CA HIS A 38 5.21 4.58 4.44
C HIS A 38 4.59 5.65 3.54
N VAL A 39 3.34 5.45 3.11
CA VAL A 39 2.62 6.47 2.32
C VAL A 39 2.52 7.78 3.09
N HIS A 40 2.15 7.72 4.37
CA HIS A 40 2.03 8.92 5.20
C HIS A 40 3.35 9.68 5.30
N GLN A 41 4.46 8.98 5.55
CA GLN A 41 5.79 9.59 5.64
C GLN A 41 6.21 10.24 4.33
N VAL A 42 6.07 9.54 3.19
CA VAL A 42 6.44 10.09 1.89
C VAL A 42 5.60 11.31 1.52
N LEU A 43 4.29 11.29 1.78
CA LEU A 43 3.42 12.45 1.53
C LEU A 43 3.75 13.64 2.45
N ARG A 44 4.10 13.36 3.70
CA ARG A 44 4.47 14.40 4.68
C ARG A 44 5.78 15.09 4.29
N ASP A 45 6.75 14.33 3.83
CA ASP A 45 8.09 14.83 3.48
C ASP A 45 8.14 15.38 2.03
N GLY A 46 7.17 15.01 1.19
CA GLY A 46 7.03 15.45 -0.20
C GLY A 46 6.32 16.80 -0.39
N GLY A 47 6.17 17.20 -1.66
CA GLY A 47 5.45 18.42 -2.06
C GLY A 47 3.91 18.32 -1.91
N PRO A 48 3.19 19.45 -2.05
CA PRO A 48 1.74 19.53 -1.81
C PRO A 48 0.90 18.64 -2.76
N ASP A 49 1.38 18.38 -3.97
CA ASP A 49 0.62 17.65 -5.00
C ASP A 49 0.71 16.10 -4.86
N GLY A 50 1.15 15.61 -3.69
CA GLY A 50 1.35 14.19 -3.46
C GLY A 50 0.04 13.42 -3.34
N TRP A 51 -0.07 12.30 -4.07
CA TRP A 51 -1.15 11.32 -3.93
C TRP A 51 -0.59 9.92 -3.66
N GLY A 52 -1.14 9.21 -2.68
CA GLY A 52 -0.73 7.86 -2.31
C GLY A 52 -1.88 6.86 -2.36
N THR A 53 -1.57 5.62 -2.70
CA THR A 53 -2.53 4.50 -2.63
C THR A 53 -1.93 3.30 -1.92
N VAL A 54 -2.79 2.54 -1.24
CA VAL A 54 -2.48 1.23 -0.68
C VAL A 54 -3.46 0.23 -1.27
N ARG A 55 -2.94 -0.86 -1.84
CA ARG A 55 -3.73 -1.90 -2.50
C ARG A 55 -3.40 -3.25 -1.91
N ARG A 56 -4.44 -4.07 -1.67
CA ARG A 56 -4.26 -5.49 -1.38
C ARG A 56 -4.11 -6.24 -2.69
N VAL A 57 -3.12 -7.11 -2.77
CA VAL A 57 -2.82 -7.91 -3.96
C VAL A 57 -2.65 -9.39 -3.60
N ALA A 58 -2.70 -10.25 -4.62
CA ALA A 58 -2.24 -11.62 -4.58
C ALA A 58 -1.07 -11.82 -5.53
N LEU A 59 -0.31 -12.90 -5.34
CA LEU A 59 0.57 -13.42 -6.38
C LEU A 59 -0.27 -14.05 -7.49
N ASP A 60 0.20 -13.96 -8.72
CA ASP A 60 -0.43 -14.65 -9.84
C ASP A 60 -0.48 -16.17 -9.58
N PRO A 61 -1.66 -16.80 -9.70
CA PRO A 61 -1.82 -18.21 -9.38
C PRO A 61 -1.13 -19.14 -10.38
N LEU A 62 -0.75 -18.63 -11.57
CA LEU A 62 -0.05 -19.40 -12.60
C LEU A 62 1.47 -19.21 -12.52
N GLY A 63 1.97 -18.66 -11.40
CA GLY A 63 3.41 -18.52 -11.15
C GLY A 63 4.09 -17.41 -11.95
N ARG A 64 3.33 -16.53 -12.60
CA ARG A 64 3.91 -15.36 -13.27
C ARG A 64 4.40 -14.37 -12.22
N VAL A 65 5.52 -13.70 -12.48
CA VAL A 65 6.07 -12.65 -11.60
C VAL A 65 5.24 -11.36 -11.74
N ARG A 66 3.99 -11.38 -11.27
CA ARG A 66 3.10 -10.22 -11.23
C ARG A 66 2.20 -10.27 -10.00
N TYR A 67 1.88 -9.08 -9.50
CA TYR A 67 0.84 -8.90 -8.50
C TYR A 67 -0.52 -8.74 -9.18
N VAL A 68 -1.52 -9.47 -8.71
CA VAL A 68 -2.91 -9.33 -9.12
C VAL A 68 -3.63 -8.47 -8.09
N PRO A 69 -4.12 -7.27 -8.45
CA PRO A 69 -4.86 -6.43 -7.52
C PRO A 69 -6.16 -7.11 -7.08
N ILE A 70 -6.40 -7.15 -5.77
CA ILE A 70 -7.65 -7.63 -5.18
C ILE A 70 -8.58 -6.44 -4.94
N ARG A 71 -8.07 -5.41 -4.24
CA ARG A 71 -8.82 -4.18 -3.96
C ARG A 71 -7.88 -3.04 -3.54
N THR A 72 -8.33 -1.81 -3.74
CA THR A 72 -7.78 -0.65 -3.02
C THR A 72 -8.19 -0.75 -1.54
N VAL A 73 -7.28 -0.40 -0.65
CA VAL A 73 -7.49 -0.40 0.81
C VAL A 73 -7.72 1.03 1.29
N ALA A 74 -6.88 1.95 0.83
CA ALA A 74 -6.97 3.35 1.19
C ALA A 74 -6.21 4.20 0.17
N GLU A 75 -6.58 5.47 0.14
CA GLU A 75 -5.92 6.51 -0.61
C GLU A 75 -5.61 7.67 0.33
N ALA A 76 -4.55 8.42 0.02
CA ALA A 76 -4.12 9.55 0.81
C ALA A 76 -3.62 10.69 -0.06
N TRP A 77 -3.78 11.91 0.41
CA TRP A 77 -3.23 13.11 -0.22
C TRP A 77 -2.85 14.12 0.83
N ARG A 78 -2.01 15.08 0.44
CA ARG A 78 -1.70 16.23 1.27
C ARG A 78 -2.75 17.31 1.02
N ASP A 79 -3.37 17.80 2.07
CA ASP A 79 -4.29 18.93 2.00
C ASP A 79 -3.50 20.23 1.82
N GLU A 80 -3.83 21.01 0.80
CA GLU A 80 -3.08 22.23 0.45
C GLU A 80 -3.22 23.34 1.50
N GLY A 81 -4.39 23.43 2.17
CA GLY A 81 -4.67 24.49 3.13
C GLY A 81 -4.00 24.28 4.49
N THR A 82 -3.92 23.03 4.94
CA THR A 82 -3.39 22.66 6.26
C THR A 82 -2.02 22.00 6.21
N GLY A 83 -1.61 21.51 5.03
CA GLY A 83 -0.42 20.68 4.86
C GLY A 83 -0.52 19.30 5.50
N ALA A 84 -1.68 18.91 6.04
CA ALA A 84 -1.91 17.62 6.68
C ALA A 84 -2.09 16.51 5.65
N VAL A 85 -1.73 15.27 6.01
CA VAL A 85 -2.03 14.10 5.19
C VAL A 85 -3.42 13.60 5.54
N VAL A 86 -4.33 13.61 4.58
CA VAL A 86 -5.72 13.15 4.69
C VAL A 86 -5.82 11.75 4.11
N TRP A 87 -6.65 10.91 4.74
CA TRP A 87 -6.90 9.54 4.33
C TRP A 87 -8.36 9.33 3.94
N ARG A 88 -8.58 8.51 2.91
CA ARG A 88 -9.88 7.98 2.52
C ARG A 88 -9.80 6.46 2.43
N GLU A 89 -10.67 5.77 3.16
CA GLU A 89 -10.87 4.33 2.94
C GLU A 89 -11.63 4.10 1.63
N ALA A 90 -11.26 3.04 0.90
CA ALA A 90 -11.82 2.69 -0.40
C ALA A 90 -12.85 1.56 -0.32
#